data_AF-A0A260QED6-F1
#
_entry.id   AF-A0A260QED6-F1
#
_cell.length_a   1.000
_cell.length_b   1.000
_cell.length_c   1.000
_cell.angle_alpha   90.00
_cell.angle_beta   90.00
_cell.angle_gamma   90.00
#
_symmetry.space_group_name_H-M   'P 1'
#
loop_
_entity.id
_entity.type
_entity.pdbx_description
1 polymer ?
#
loop_
_entity_poly.entity_id
_entity_poly.type
_entity_poly.pdbx_seq_one_letter_code
_entity_poly.pdbx_strand_id
1 'polypeptide(L)'
;MTSNDITAGWWSGLPMDRVVRVHGATERELADSVNPLPTAAPAIVFFALEPTSAKRTVDLVDAVVDELENAAANSAELWLPEFDHQAGTSTLDRRAARTTAVRLAADTVHFGPYVGALADAAVAGRSPRRAAFTVETRAAGSARILAVAQRRRSAALVLVVPTGIDAGVAATAAEWLCTHAGMAVWVIGDGASGMDRFPSVSVRAPAVPTGVSTVLDRFRPLSYPPIAGHPHPASDPEKRLYRALDVHEWATGREHNRSIRLGELSRPFTVDVLWRTERVVVEIDGNEHRAPERFAEDRVRDNQLQTHGYMVLRFTNAQVMDDPHRAVATIREAVSRRRSKGDPR
;
A
#
# COMPACT_ATOMS: atom_id res chain seq x y z
N MET A 1 29.80 21.72 -13.86
CA MET A 1 29.38 20.61 -12.98
C MET A 1 27.98 20.22 -13.39
N THR A 2 27.89 19.13 -14.14
CA THR A 2 26.70 18.73 -14.91
C THR A 2 25.59 18.22 -14.00
N SER A 3 24.48 18.96 -14.05
CA SER A 3 23.12 18.56 -13.71
C SER A 3 22.80 17.13 -14.16
N ASN A 4 22.61 16.20 -13.22
CA ASN A 4 22.00 14.91 -13.51
C ASN A 4 21.44 14.19 -12.26
N ASP A 5 20.57 14.83 -11.46
CA ASP A 5 19.99 14.16 -10.28
C ASP A 5 18.52 14.50 -10.01
N ILE A 6 17.73 14.64 -11.09
CA ILE A 6 16.26 14.84 -11.00
C ILE A 6 15.49 13.51 -11.21
N THR A 7 16.18 12.41 -11.52
CA THR A 7 15.54 11.11 -11.82
C THR A 7 15.66 10.06 -10.70
N ALA A 8 16.42 10.32 -9.64
CA ALA A 8 16.59 9.38 -8.54
C ALA A 8 15.75 9.84 -7.33
N GLY A 9 14.79 9.01 -6.90
CA GLY A 9 13.98 9.31 -5.72
C GLY A 9 14.84 9.30 -4.45
N TRP A 10 14.34 9.85 -3.34
CA TRP A 10 15.07 9.96 -2.07
C TRP A 10 15.64 8.62 -1.53
N TRP A 11 15.07 7.51 -1.97
CA TRP A 11 15.45 6.15 -1.61
C TRP A 11 16.67 5.61 -2.39
N SER A 12 17.06 6.23 -3.52
CA SER A 12 18.04 5.66 -4.45
C SER A 12 19.45 5.53 -3.88
N GLY A 13 19.85 6.47 -3.03
CA GLY A 13 21.16 6.51 -2.39
C GLY A 13 21.19 5.85 -1.01
N LEU A 14 20.07 5.31 -0.53
CA LEU A 14 20.00 4.73 0.80
C LEU A 14 20.53 3.28 0.80
N PRO A 15 21.39 2.93 1.77
CA PRO A 15 21.79 1.55 2.02
C PRO A 15 20.59 0.60 2.18
N MET A 16 20.74 -0.60 1.62
CA MET A 16 19.71 -1.65 1.68
C MET A 16 20.02 -2.76 2.71
N ASP A 17 21.17 -2.67 3.39
CA ASP A 17 21.76 -3.72 4.23
C ASP A 17 21.88 -3.33 5.71
N ARG A 18 21.43 -2.12 6.09
CA ARG A 18 21.61 -1.57 7.44
C ARG A 18 20.52 -0.59 7.82
N VAL A 19 20.47 -0.25 9.10
CA VAL A 19 19.62 0.81 9.63
C VAL A 19 20.21 2.18 9.30
N VAL A 20 19.38 3.10 8.80
CA VAL A 20 19.77 4.48 8.47
C VAL A 20 18.73 5.45 9.01
N ARG A 21 19.17 6.54 9.63
CA ARG A 21 18.28 7.67 9.95
C ARG A 21 18.11 8.54 8.72
N VAL A 22 16.87 8.83 8.36
CA VAL A 22 16.53 9.70 7.23
C VAL A 22 15.88 10.97 7.76
N HIS A 23 16.36 12.12 7.31
CA HIS A 23 15.86 13.44 7.74
C HIS A 23 15.82 14.44 6.58
N GLY A 24 15.21 15.60 6.78
CA GLY A 24 15.14 16.69 5.78
C GLY A 24 13.84 16.76 4.99
N ALA A 25 13.03 15.69 5.00
CA ALA A 25 11.66 15.68 4.53
C ALA A 25 10.77 15.02 5.59
N THR A 26 9.49 15.43 5.64
CA THR A 26 8.49 14.88 6.56
C THR A 26 8.04 13.49 6.13
N GLU A 27 7.48 12.71 7.06
CA GLU A 27 6.92 11.39 6.75
C GLU A 27 5.88 11.42 5.62
N ARG A 28 5.04 12.45 5.60
CA ARG A 28 4.00 12.66 4.59
C ARG A 28 4.60 12.93 3.21
N GLU A 29 5.64 13.77 3.13
CA GLU A 29 6.35 14.06 1.88
C GLU A 29 7.03 12.82 1.31
N LEU A 30 7.69 12.03 2.17
CA LEU A 30 8.31 10.78 1.75
C LEU A 30 7.27 9.79 1.23
N ALA A 31 6.15 9.59 1.95
CA ALA A 31 5.08 8.68 1.56
C ALA A 31 4.38 9.07 0.26
N ASP A 32 4.09 10.35 0.07
CA ASP A 32 3.42 10.86 -1.12
C ASP A 32 4.35 10.90 -2.34
N SER A 33 5.65 11.14 -2.14
CA SER A 33 6.65 11.12 -3.23
C SER A 33 6.86 9.73 -3.85
N VAL A 34 6.47 8.67 -3.13
CA VAL A 34 6.51 7.28 -3.61
C VAL A 34 5.12 6.74 -3.96
N ASN A 35 4.13 7.61 -4.16
CA ASN A 35 2.80 7.26 -4.66
C ASN A 35 2.55 7.90 -6.04
N PRO A 36 2.51 7.12 -7.14
CA PRO A 36 2.69 5.67 -7.21
C PRO A 36 4.14 5.24 -6.96
N LEU A 37 4.33 3.98 -6.56
CA LEU A 37 5.66 3.45 -6.28
C LEU A 37 6.55 3.49 -7.53
N PRO A 38 7.69 4.23 -7.52
CA PRO A 38 8.58 4.30 -8.66
C PRO A 38 9.10 2.92 -9.06
N THR A 39 9.26 2.65 -10.37
CA THR A 39 9.63 1.32 -10.89
C THR A 39 10.98 0.82 -10.36
N ALA A 40 11.93 1.73 -10.16
CA ALA A 40 13.26 1.40 -9.66
C ALA A 40 13.35 1.33 -8.12
N ALA A 41 12.30 1.76 -7.40
CA ALA A 41 12.27 1.72 -5.94
C ALA A 41 12.17 0.27 -5.44
N PRO A 42 12.74 -0.06 -4.25
CA PRO A 42 12.36 -1.29 -3.55
C PRO A 42 10.86 -1.25 -3.21
N ALA A 43 10.32 -2.37 -2.73
CA ALA A 43 9.02 -2.31 -2.06
C ALA A 43 9.16 -1.47 -0.81
N ILE A 44 8.41 -0.39 -0.70
CA ILE A 44 8.48 0.52 0.45
C ILE A 44 7.23 0.31 1.28
N VAL A 45 7.44 -0.03 2.55
CA VAL A 45 6.38 -0.13 3.56
C VAL A 45 6.70 0.84 4.68
N PHE A 46 5.72 1.62 5.09
CA PHE A 46 5.83 2.53 6.22
C PHE A 46 5.17 1.89 7.42
N PHE A 47 5.81 1.96 8.58
CA PHE A 47 5.21 1.55 9.84
C PHE A 47 5.30 2.71 10.83
N ALA A 48 4.14 3.20 11.29
CA ALA A 48 4.09 4.24 12.30
C ALA A 48 3.98 3.67 13.71
N LEU A 49 5.00 3.91 14.53
CA LEU A 49 4.93 3.59 15.96
C LEU A 49 3.92 4.53 16.63
N GLU A 50 3.12 3.99 17.55
CA GLU A 50 2.24 4.79 18.40
C GLU A 50 2.92 5.05 19.75
N PRO A 51 2.86 6.23 20.37
CA PRO A 51 3.50 6.45 21.69
C PRO A 51 2.99 5.51 22.80
N THR A 52 1.77 5.01 22.66
CA THR A 52 1.15 3.98 23.52
C THR A 52 1.64 2.57 23.20
N SER A 53 2.28 2.37 22.05
CA SER A 53 2.88 1.10 21.68
C SER A 53 4.01 0.73 22.64
N ALA A 54 4.24 -0.56 22.71
CA ALA A 54 4.76 -1.19 23.91
C ALA A 54 6.23 -0.85 24.21
N LYS A 55 6.55 -0.84 25.50
CA LYS A 55 7.77 -0.24 26.07
C LYS A 55 9.03 -1.08 25.90
N ARG A 56 8.94 -2.26 25.30
CA ARG A 56 10.07 -3.20 25.14
C ARG A 56 10.32 -3.50 23.68
N THR A 57 11.57 -3.81 23.36
CA THR A 57 12.02 -4.13 21.99
C THR A 57 11.18 -5.24 21.36
N VAL A 58 10.93 -6.31 22.12
CA VAL A 58 10.15 -7.47 21.62
C VAL A 58 8.75 -7.08 21.19
N ASP A 59 8.12 -6.14 21.91
CA ASP A 59 6.76 -5.77 21.62
C ASP A 59 6.66 -4.92 20.34
N LEU A 60 7.68 -4.06 20.07
CA LEU A 60 7.76 -3.32 18.81
C LEU A 60 8.07 -4.24 17.62
N VAL A 61 8.98 -5.21 17.81
CA VAL A 61 9.28 -6.22 16.79
C VAL A 61 8.03 -7.02 16.45
N ASP A 62 7.32 -7.53 17.45
CA ASP A 62 6.10 -8.30 17.26
C ASP A 62 5.03 -7.48 16.53
N ALA A 63 4.82 -6.22 16.94
CA ALA A 63 3.85 -5.33 16.28
C ALA A 63 4.17 -5.10 14.80
N VAL A 64 5.44 -4.84 14.46
CA VAL A 64 5.86 -4.67 13.06
C VAL A 64 5.68 -5.97 12.27
N VAL A 65 6.13 -7.09 12.82
CA VAL A 65 6.05 -8.40 12.14
C VAL A 65 4.61 -8.85 11.93
N ASP A 66 3.73 -8.64 12.92
CA ASP A 66 2.31 -8.93 12.82
C ASP A 66 1.66 -8.18 11.64
N GLU A 67 1.98 -6.90 11.49
CA GLU A 67 1.39 -6.06 10.45
C GLU A 67 1.98 -6.34 9.07
N LEU A 68 3.29 -6.64 8.97
CA LEU A 68 3.88 -7.14 7.73
C LEU A 68 3.23 -8.45 7.29
N GLU A 69 2.96 -9.34 8.23
CA GLU A 69 2.33 -10.64 7.99
C GLU A 69 0.86 -10.50 7.56
N ASN A 70 0.10 -9.63 8.22
CA ASN A 70 -1.26 -9.29 7.82
C ASN A 70 -1.28 -8.66 6.42
N ALA A 71 -0.35 -7.75 6.11
CA ALA A 71 -0.26 -7.12 4.79
C ALA A 71 0.13 -8.13 3.70
N ALA A 72 1.02 -9.07 3.99
CA ALA A 72 1.38 -10.15 3.08
C ALA A 72 0.17 -11.05 2.77
N ALA A 73 -0.60 -11.45 3.80
CA ALA A 73 -1.82 -12.24 3.62
C ALA A 73 -2.90 -11.47 2.82
N ASN A 74 -3.12 -10.20 3.14
CA ASN A 74 -4.07 -9.34 2.42
C ASN A 74 -3.69 -9.11 0.95
N SER A 75 -2.42 -9.29 0.61
CA SER A 75 -1.89 -9.15 -0.75
C SER A 75 -1.94 -10.44 -1.57
N ALA A 76 -2.61 -11.51 -1.12
CA ALA A 76 -2.62 -12.83 -1.77
C ALA A 76 -2.98 -12.79 -3.27
N GLU A 77 -3.92 -11.94 -3.69
CA GLU A 77 -4.28 -11.77 -5.11
C GLU A 77 -3.11 -11.32 -5.99
N LEU A 78 -2.09 -10.68 -5.40
CA LEU A 78 -0.95 -10.11 -6.11
C LEU A 78 0.22 -11.09 -6.25
N TRP A 79 0.40 -11.99 -5.28
CA TRP A 79 1.51 -12.96 -5.27
C TRP A 79 1.05 -14.41 -5.52
N LEU A 80 -0.27 -14.68 -5.57
CA LEU A 80 -0.88 -15.93 -6.01
C LEU A 80 -1.85 -15.72 -7.18
N PRO A 81 -1.41 -15.18 -8.33
CA PRO A 81 -2.32 -14.89 -9.44
C PRO A 81 -2.98 -16.14 -10.05
N GLU A 82 -2.37 -17.32 -9.90
CA GLU A 82 -2.91 -18.59 -10.41
C GLU A 82 -4.02 -19.19 -9.54
N PHE A 83 -4.21 -18.68 -8.32
CA PHE A 83 -5.28 -19.15 -7.44
C PHE A 83 -6.58 -18.40 -7.73
N ASP A 84 -7.69 -19.14 -7.79
CA ASP A 84 -9.01 -18.52 -7.89
C ASP A 84 -9.42 -17.94 -6.54
N HIS A 85 -9.23 -16.63 -6.36
CA HIS A 85 -9.61 -15.91 -5.14
C HIS A 85 -11.12 -15.67 -5.01
N GLN A 86 -11.92 -16.06 -6.00
CA GLN A 86 -13.38 -16.12 -5.88
C GLN A 86 -13.85 -17.47 -5.33
N ALA A 87 -12.97 -18.47 -5.25
CA ALA A 87 -13.24 -19.70 -4.53
C ALA A 87 -13.59 -19.36 -3.07
N GLY A 88 -14.55 -20.09 -2.51
CA GLY A 88 -15.03 -19.83 -1.15
C GLY A 88 -13.94 -20.04 -0.09
N THR A 89 -14.35 -20.06 1.18
CA THR A 89 -13.41 -20.25 2.30
C THR A 89 -13.28 -21.72 2.71
N SER A 90 -13.58 -22.66 1.80
CA SER A 90 -13.68 -24.09 2.13
C SER A 90 -12.32 -24.71 2.46
N THR A 91 -12.32 -25.88 3.09
CA THR A 91 -11.07 -26.61 3.37
C THR A 91 -10.34 -27.02 2.09
N LEU A 92 -11.07 -27.24 0.98
CA LEU A 92 -10.47 -27.55 -0.31
C LEU A 92 -9.80 -26.31 -0.91
N ASP A 93 -10.46 -25.16 -0.88
CA ASP A 93 -9.93 -23.88 -1.39
C ASP A 93 -8.64 -23.52 -0.65
N ARG A 94 -8.65 -23.65 0.68
CA ARG A 94 -7.46 -23.44 1.52
C ARG A 94 -6.30 -24.38 1.16
N ARG A 95 -6.58 -25.66 0.90
CA ARG A 95 -5.56 -26.63 0.48
C ARG A 95 -5.02 -26.33 -0.92
N ALA A 96 -5.88 -25.90 -1.84
CA ALA A 96 -5.48 -25.49 -3.17
C ALA A 96 -4.56 -24.25 -3.12
N ALA A 97 -4.96 -23.19 -2.40
CA ALA A 97 -4.13 -22.00 -2.20
C ALA A 97 -2.78 -22.35 -1.58
N ARG A 98 -2.77 -23.19 -0.53
CA ARG A 98 -1.53 -23.68 0.09
C ARG A 98 -0.64 -24.43 -0.90
N THR A 99 -1.22 -25.25 -1.77
CA THR A 99 -0.47 -26.03 -2.76
C THR A 99 0.18 -25.11 -3.79
N THR A 100 -0.57 -24.14 -4.34
CA THR A 100 -0.05 -23.14 -5.27
C THR A 100 1.07 -22.31 -4.62
N ALA A 101 0.88 -21.88 -3.38
CA ALA A 101 1.85 -21.13 -2.59
C ALA A 101 3.15 -21.91 -2.33
N VAL A 102 3.06 -23.22 -2.06
CA VAL A 102 4.24 -24.08 -1.89
C VAL A 102 4.99 -24.27 -3.20
N ARG A 103 4.29 -24.34 -4.34
CA ARG A 103 4.95 -24.40 -5.67
C ARG A 103 5.71 -23.11 -5.97
N LEU A 104 5.09 -21.94 -5.73
CA LEU A 104 5.78 -20.65 -5.83
C LEU A 104 7.06 -20.63 -4.98
N ALA A 105 6.99 -21.18 -3.77
CA ALA A 105 8.14 -21.23 -2.88
C ALA A 105 9.23 -22.23 -3.33
N ALA A 106 8.88 -23.29 -4.06
CA ALA A 106 9.84 -24.29 -4.53
C ALA A 106 10.83 -23.72 -5.56
N ASP A 107 10.38 -22.75 -6.36
CA ASP A 107 11.18 -22.12 -7.42
C ASP A 107 11.89 -20.83 -6.95
N THR A 108 11.85 -20.54 -5.65
CA THR A 108 12.31 -19.26 -5.09
C THR A 108 13.02 -19.45 -3.75
N VAL A 109 13.47 -18.35 -3.14
CA VAL A 109 14.11 -18.34 -1.82
C VAL A 109 13.11 -18.45 -0.65
N HIS A 110 11.81 -18.55 -0.93
CA HIS A 110 10.78 -18.49 0.09
C HIS A 110 10.68 -19.79 0.90
N PHE A 111 10.36 -19.67 2.19
CA PHE A 111 10.13 -20.85 3.03
C PHE A 111 8.70 -21.39 2.80
N GLY A 112 8.59 -22.44 1.97
CA GLY A 112 7.30 -22.98 1.52
C GLY A 112 6.24 -23.26 2.60
N PRO A 113 6.57 -23.89 3.74
CA PRO A 113 5.61 -24.11 4.82
C PRO A 113 4.97 -22.81 5.34
N TYR A 114 5.76 -21.74 5.42
CA TYR A 114 5.29 -20.42 5.87
C TYR A 114 4.43 -19.74 4.80
N VAL A 115 4.87 -19.70 3.56
CA VAL A 115 4.09 -19.11 2.45
C VAL A 115 2.77 -19.86 2.25
N GLY A 116 2.78 -21.18 2.40
CA GLY A 116 1.55 -21.97 2.40
C GLY A 116 0.62 -21.71 3.60
N ALA A 117 1.14 -21.24 4.73
CA ALA A 117 0.33 -20.82 5.87
C ALA A 117 -0.26 -19.41 5.67
N LEU A 118 0.51 -18.49 5.05
CA LEU A 118 0.01 -17.18 4.61
C LEU A 118 -1.16 -17.35 3.63
N ALA A 119 -1.04 -18.25 2.66
CA ALA A 119 -2.10 -18.53 1.70
C ALA A 119 -3.39 -19.08 2.37
N ASP A 120 -3.24 -20.02 3.31
CA ASP A 120 -4.38 -20.54 4.09
C ASP A 120 -5.07 -19.43 4.90
N ALA A 121 -4.29 -18.56 5.53
CA ALA A 121 -4.78 -17.42 6.32
C ALA A 121 -5.54 -16.41 5.45
N ALA A 122 -4.99 -16.08 4.27
CA ALA A 122 -5.61 -15.19 3.30
C ALA A 122 -6.99 -15.70 2.85
N VAL A 123 -7.08 -16.96 2.43
CA VAL A 123 -8.36 -17.59 2.03
C VAL A 123 -9.34 -17.68 3.20
N ALA A 124 -8.82 -17.90 4.41
CA ALA A 124 -9.64 -17.97 5.60
C ALA A 124 -10.16 -16.61 6.09
N GLY A 125 -9.62 -15.49 5.59
CA GLY A 125 -9.90 -14.15 6.12
C GLY A 125 -9.48 -13.99 7.59
N ARG A 126 -8.38 -14.65 7.99
CA ARG A 126 -7.87 -14.63 9.37
C ARG A 126 -6.39 -14.26 9.39
N SER A 127 -5.91 -13.76 10.52
CA SER A 127 -4.46 -13.63 10.73
C SER A 127 -3.78 -15.01 10.78
N PRO A 128 -2.55 -15.12 10.27
CA PRO A 128 -1.75 -16.34 10.39
C PRO A 128 -1.50 -16.74 11.85
N ARG A 129 -1.29 -18.04 12.09
CA ARG A 129 -1.05 -18.57 13.43
C ARG A 129 0.37 -18.26 13.88
N ARG A 130 0.54 -17.24 14.73
CA ARG A 130 1.83 -16.76 15.24
C ARG A 130 2.73 -17.87 15.78
N ALA A 131 2.19 -18.75 16.64
CA ALA A 131 2.96 -19.81 17.29
C ALA A 131 3.47 -20.92 16.35
N ALA A 132 3.03 -20.95 15.08
CA ALA A 132 3.46 -21.96 14.13
C ALA A 132 4.86 -21.69 13.55
N PHE A 133 5.35 -20.45 13.62
CA PHE A 133 6.62 -20.04 13.03
C PHE A 133 7.36 -19.07 13.96
N THR A 134 8.70 -19.09 13.91
CA THR A 134 9.49 -18.12 14.68
C THR A 134 9.26 -16.70 14.15
N VAL A 135 9.47 -15.70 15.00
CA VAL A 135 9.31 -14.30 14.61
C VAL A 135 10.25 -13.90 13.47
N GLU A 136 11.46 -14.47 13.40
CA GLU A 136 12.42 -14.26 12.29
C GLU A 136 11.87 -14.82 10.97
N THR A 137 11.27 -16.02 11.01
CA THR A 137 10.68 -16.64 9.82
C THR A 137 9.51 -15.80 9.32
N ARG A 138 8.68 -15.32 10.23
CA ARG A 138 7.53 -14.45 9.93
C ARG A 138 7.98 -13.12 9.32
N ALA A 139 8.99 -12.48 9.93
CA ALA A 139 9.57 -11.23 9.46
C ALA A 139 10.16 -11.38 8.05
N ALA A 140 11.09 -12.33 7.85
CA ALA A 140 11.77 -12.54 6.58
C ALA A 140 10.84 -13.04 5.47
N GLY A 141 9.84 -13.86 5.83
CA GLY A 141 8.85 -14.37 4.89
C GLY A 141 7.92 -13.27 4.41
N SER A 142 7.35 -12.50 5.33
CA SER A 142 6.41 -11.39 5.03
C SER A 142 7.08 -10.30 4.19
N ALA A 143 8.30 -9.90 4.57
CA ALA A 143 9.13 -8.96 3.83
C ALA A 143 9.24 -9.32 2.33
N ARG A 144 9.60 -10.57 2.07
CA ARG A 144 9.82 -11.07 0.72
C ARG A 144 8.50 -11.20 -0.05
N ILE A 145 7.42 -11.64 0.60
CA ILE A 145 6.11 -11.72 -0.04
C ILE A 145 5.58 -10.33 -0.42
N LEU A 146 5.76 -9.31 0.43
CA LEU A 146 5.40 -7.94 0.10
C LEU A 146 6.24 -7.39 -1.06
N ALA A 147 7.53 -7.72 -1.13
CA ALA A 147 8.34 -7.39 -2.29
C ALA A 147 7.79 -8.03 -3.58
N VAL A 148 7.44 -9.32 -3.54
CA VAL A 148 6.84 -10.04 -4.68
C VAL A 148 5.50 -9.42 -5.09
N ALA A 149 4.62 -9.14 -4.12
CA ALA A 149 3.31 -8.53 -4.36
C ALA A 149 3.43 -7.16 -5.07
N GLN A 150 4.45 -6.37 -4.70
CA GLN A 150 4.76 -5.09 -5.35
C GLN A 150 5.64 -5.24 -6.61
N ARG A 151 5.95 -6.48 -7.04
CA ARG A 151 6.83 -6.79 -8.17
C ARG A 151 8.23 -6.18 -8.03
N ARG A 152 8.80 -6.25 -6.83
CA ARG A 152 10.13 -5.76 -6.47
C ARG A 152 11.01 -6.91 -6.01
N ARG A 153 12.33 -6.71 -6.13
CA ARG A 153 13.35 -7.70 -5.72
C ARG A 153 13.70 -7.63 -4.24
N SER A 154 13.45 -6.49 -3.62
CA SER A 154 13.80 -6.19 -2.23
C SER A 154 12.72 -5.30 -1.60
N ALA A 155 12.71 -5.26 -0.27
CA ALA A 155 11.85 -4.39 0.52
C ALA A 155 12.67 -3.47 1.41
N ALA A 156 12.09 -2.34 1.78
CA ALA A 156 12.58 -1.39 2.77
C ALA A 156 11.42 -1.00 3.69
N LEU A 157 11.66 -1.10 5.00
CA LEU A 157 10.77 -0.60 6.04
C LEU A 157 11.17 0.84 6.40
N VAL A 158 10.24 1.76 6.21
CA VAL A 158 10.32 3.10 6.77
C VAL A 158 9.66 3.09 8.15
N LEU A 159 10.48 3.07 9.20
CA LEU A 159 10.00 3.08 10.57
C LEU A 159 9.83 4.53 11.04
N VAL A 160 8.58 4.94 11.24
CA VAL A 160 8.23 6.29 11.71
C VAL A 160 8.19 6.31 13.23
N VAL A 161 9.13 7.02 13.84
CA VAL A 161 9.33 7.07 15.29
C VAL A 161 8.92 8.45 15.81
N PRO A 162 7.75 8.57 16.47
CA PRO A 162 7.32 9.83 17.06
C PRO A 162 8.11 10.16 18.33
N THR A 163 7.99 11.40 18.81
CA THR A 163 8.44 11.77 20.14
C THR A 163 7.74 10.94 21.22
N GLY A 164 8.46 10.60 22.30
CA GLY A 164 7.90 9.86 23.44
C GLY A 164 8.14 8.35 23.39
N ILE A 165 8.65 7.82 22.28
CA ILE A 165 9.21 6.47 22.22
C ILE A 165 10.67 6.49 22.70
N ASP A 166 11.06 5.50 23.49
CA ASP A 166 12.46 5.33 23.90
C ASP A 166 13.34 5.01 22.68
N ALA A 167 14.32 5.88 22.42
CA ALA A 167 15.18 5.77 21.25
C ALA A 167 16.03 4.50 21.25
N GLY A 168 16.46 4.00 22.42
CA GLY A 168 17.22 2.77 22.54
C GLY A 168 16.38 1.53 22.23
N VAL A 169 15.15 1.50 22.72
CA VAL A 169 14.18 0.43 22.43
C VAL A 169 13.84 0.37 20.94
N ALA A 170 13.46 1.51 20.35
CA ALA A 170 13.14 1.56 18.92
C ALA A 170 14.36 1.30 18.03
N ALA A 171 15.55 1.78 18.42
CA ALA A 171 16.77 1.48 17.70
C ALA A 171 17.08 -0.03 17.72
N THR A 172 16.90 -0.70 18.87
CA THR A 172 17.19 -2.13 18.99
C THR A 172 16.21 -2.94 18.16
N ALA A 173 14.94 -2.53 18.11
CA ALA A 173 13.94 -3.15 17.25
C ALA A 173 14.28 -2.96 15.77
N ALA A 174 14.72 -1.76 15.37
CA ALA A 174 15.14 -1.47 13.99
C ALA A 174 16.35 -2.34 13.55
N GLU A 175 17.36 -2.51 14.41
CA GLU A 175 18.49 -3.41 14.14
C GLU A 175 18.05 -4.86 13.98
N TRP A 176 17.18 -5.33 14.89
CA TRP A 176 16.63 -6.68 14.84
C TRP A 176 15.89 -6.91 13.52
N LEU A 177 14.99 -5.99 13.14
CA LEU A 177 14.22 -6.07 11.91
C LEU A 177 15.14 -6.05 10.68
N CYS A 178 16.13 -5.16 10.64
CA CYS A 178 17.09 -5.10 9.54
C CYS A 178 17.88 -6.41 9.38
N THR A 179 18.29 -7.00 10.50
CA THR A 179 19.10 -8.23 10.52
C THR A 179 18.28 -9.46 10.14
N HIS A 180 17.06 -9.58 10.68
CA HIS A 180 16.28 -10.81 10.61
C HIS A 180 15.21 -10.80 9.51
N ALA A 181 14.68 -9.64 9.11
CA ALA A 181 13.65 -9.55 8.08
C ALA A 181 14.21 -9.51 6.64
N GLY A 182 15.53 -9.31 6.48
CA GLY A 182 16.17 -9.25 5.17
C GLY A 182 15.69 -8.06 4.31
N MET A 183 15.38 -6.95 4.97
CA MET A 183 14.96 -5.69 4.36
C MET A 183 15.76 -4.52 4.96
N ALA A 184 15.90 -3.44 4.21
CA ALA A 184 16.46 -2.21 4.74
C ALA A 184 15.53 -1.63 5.81
N VAL A 185 16.08 -0.94 6.81
CA VAL A 185 15.27 -0.18 7.77
C VAL A 185 15.71 1.28 7.76
N TRP A 186 14.80 2.15 7.34
CA TRP A 186 15.01 3.59 7.31
C TRP A 186 14.18 4.24 8.40
N VAL A 187 14.82 4.81 9.40
CA VAL A 187 14.16 5.39 10.57
C VAL A 187 13.94 6.87 10.32
N ILE A 188 12.70 7.34 10.49
CA ILE A 188 12.31 8.74 10.35
C ILE A 188 11.53 9.23 11.57
N GLY A 189 11.20 10.51 11.60
CA GLY A 189 10.42 11.14 12.66
C GLY A 189 11.28 11.73 13.78
N ASP A 190 10.68 12.61 14.58
CA ASP A 190 11.40 13.40 15.59
C ASP A 190 12.03 12.53 16.70
N GLY A 191 11.45 11.37 16.98
CA GLY A 191 11.98 10.40 17.94
C GLY A 191 13.24 9.67 17.45
N ALA A 192 13.58 9.75 16.15
CA ALA A 192 14.80 9.17 15.59
C ALA A 192 16.07 9.96 15.95
N SER A 193 15.93 11.22 16.42
CA SER A 193 17.04 12.11 16.76
C SER A 193 17.99 11.51 17.79
N GLY A 194 17.49 10.73 18.75
CA GLY A 194 18.30 10.09 19.80
C GLY A 194 19.04 8.79 19.38
N MET A 195 18.94 8.35 18.12
CA MET A 195 19.54 7.08 17.67
C MET A 195 20.91 7.28 17.00
N ASP A 196 21.86 7.87 17.71
CA ASP A 196 23.14 8.33 17.14
C ASP A 196 24.08 7.24 16.63
N ARG A 197 23.86 5.99 17.03
CA ARG A 197 24.61 4.84 16.52
C ARG A 197 24.37 4.56 15.03
N PHE A 198 23.30 5.11 14.44
CA PHE A 198 22.99 4.92 13.03
C PHE A 198 23.45 6.11 12.18
N PRO A 199 23.99 5.84 10.97
CA PRO A 199 24.31 6.90 10.02
C PRO A 199 23.06 7.71 9.69
N SER A 200 23.23 9.01 9.50
CA SER A 200 22.14 9.94 9.19
C SER A 200 22.31 10.47 7.77
N VAL A 201 21.25 10.39 6.97
CA VAL A 201 21.23 10.83 5.57
C VAL A 201 20.13 11.87 5.40
N SER A 202 20.50 13.03 4.86
CA SER A 202 19.55 14.07 4.49
C SER A 202 18.97 13.77 3.12
N VAL A 203 17.65 13.83 3.01
CA VAL A 203 16.92 13.64 1.75
C VAL A 203 15.97 14.79 1.49
N ARG A 204 15.50 14.90 0.25
CA ARG A 204 14.46 15.85 -0.16
C ARG A 204 13.34 15.11 -0.85
N ALA A 205 12.11 15.50 -0.55
CA ALA A 205 10.91 15.09 -1.25
C ALA A 205 10.05 16.32 -1.56
N PRO A 206 9.23 16.30 -2.63
CA PRO A 206 8.30 17.38 -2.91
C PRO A 206 7.35 17.63 -1.74
N ALA A 207 7.07 18.89 -1.46
CA ALA A 207 6.14 19.28 -0.40
C ALA A 207 4.75 18.69 -0.65
N VAL A 208 4.12 18.25 0.45
CA VAL A 208 2.75 17.73 0.45
C VAL A 208 1.88 18.78 1.11
N PRO A 209 0.95 19.38 0.35
CA PRO A 209 -0.01 20.30 0.93
C PRO A 209 -0.83 19.65 2.06
N THR A 210 -1.23 20.42 3.07
CA THR A 210 -1.88 19.92 4.30
C THR A 210 -3.21 19.20 4.02
N GLY A 211 -3.88 19.51 2.91
CA GLY A 211 -5.13 18.88 2.51
C GLY A 211 -4.99 17.50 1.83
N VAL A 212 -3.81 17.10 1.36
CA VAL A 212 -3.65 15.84 0.62
C VAL A 212 -3.64 14.68 1.61
N SER A 213 -4.59 13.76 1.50
CA SER A 213 -4.51 12.48 2.22
C SER A 213 -3.41 11.60 1.63
N THR A 214 -2.46 11.17 2.45
CA THR A 214 -1.37 10.27 2.06
C THR A 214 -1.67 8.84 2.49
N VAL A 215 -0.91 7.85 1.99
CA VAL A 215 -1.07 6.45 2.45
C VAL A 215 -0.87 6.29 3.96
N LEU A 216 -0.07 7.15 4.60
CA LEU A 216 0.10 7.19 6.06
C LEU A 216 -1.15 7.65 6.80
N ASP A 217 -2.01 8.44 6.16
CA ASP A 217 -3.29 8.86 6.74
C ASP A 217 -4.35 7.78 6.58
N ARG A 218 -4.32 7.07 5.44
CA ARG A 218 -5.34 6.09 5.04
C ARG A 218 -5.15 4.73 5.71
N PHE A 219 -3.91 4.28 5.86
CA PHE A 219 -3.60 2.93 6.33
C PHE A 219 -2.62 2.98 7.49
N ARG A 220 -3.07 2.59 8.68
CA ARG A 220 -2.23 2.49 9.89
C ARG A 220 -2.46 1.16 10.60
N PRO A 221 -1.46 0.65 11.32
CA PRO A 221 -0.13 1.24 11.53
C PRO A 221 0.84 1.02 10.35
N LEU A 222 0.55 0.06 9.46
CA LEU A 222 1.36 -0.20 8.26
C LEU A 222 0.70 0.36 6.99
N SER A 223 1.48 1.10 6.21
CA SER A 223 1.06 1.72 4.94
C SER A 223 2.01 1.36 3.81
N TYR A 224 1.52 1.31 2.58
CA TYR A 224 2.35 1.17 1.39
C TYR A 224 1.63 1.77 0.19
N PRO A 225 2.35 2.15 -0.88
CA PRO A 225 1.73 2.71 -2.07
C PRO A 225 0.75 1.75 -2.74
N PRO A 226 -0.33 2.26 -3.36
CA PRO A 226 -1.22 1.44 -4.18
C PRO A 226 -0.49 0.75 -5.33
N ILE A 227 -0.95 -0.46 -5.65
CA ILE A 227 -0.37 -1.29 -6.72
C ILE A 227 -1.26 -1.17 -7.95
N ALA A 228 -0.73 -0.53 -8.99
CA ALA A 228 -1.49 -0.23 -10.18
C ALA A 228 -2.07 -1.49 -10.85
N GLY A 229 -3.37 -1.43 -11.14
CA GLY A 229 -4.14 -2.53 -11.72
C GLY A 229 -4.96 -3.35 -10.71
N HIS A 230 -4.78 -3.13 -9.41
CA HIS A 230 -5.47 -3.89 -8.36
C HIS A 230 -6.10 -2.97 -7.32
N PRO A 231 -7.17 -3.39 -6.60
CA PRO A 231 -7.63 -2.68 -5.42
C PRO A 231 -6.53 -2.66 -4.36
N HIS A 232 -6.50 -1.64 -3.51
CA HIS A 232 -5.49 -1.55 -2.47
C HIS A 232 -5.68 -2.70 -1.46
N PRO A 233 -4.67 -3.55 -1.19
CA PRO A 233 -4.87 -4.75 -0.38
C PRO A 233 -5.32 -4.45 1.07
N ALA A 234 -4.92 -3.29 1.62
CA ALA A 234 -5.38 -2.81 2.92
C ALA A 234 -6.75 -2.09 2.91
N SER A 235 -7.41 -1.95 1.76
CA SER A 235 -8.69 -1.24 1.61
C SER A 235 -9.84 -2.23 1.37
N ASP A 236 -10.57 -2.58 2.42
CA ASP A 236 -11.75 -3.45 2.31
C ASP A 236 -12.85 -2.90 1.39
N PRO A 237 -13.16 -1.59 1.41
CA PRO A 237 -14.08 -0.98 0.45
C PRO A 237 -13.64 -1.15 -1.00
N GLU A 238 -12.37 -0.90 -1.33
CA GLU A 238 -11.86 -1.10 -2.71
C GLU A 238 -11.97 -2.56 -3.14
N LYS A 239 -11.58 -3.51 -2.27
CA LYS A 239 -11.73 -4.96 -2.54
C LYS A 239 -13.20 -5.34 -2.73
N ARG A 240 -14.11 -4.78 -1.93
CA ARG A 240 -15.55 -5.05 -2.01
C ARG A 240 -16.15 -4.53 -3.31
N LEU A 241 -15.80 -3.31 -3.72
CA LEU A 241 -16.23 -2.72 -4.98
C LEU A 241 -15.64 -3.48 -6.17
N TYR A 242 -14.36 -3.84 -6.11
CA TYR A 242 -13.70 -4.65 -7.13
C TYR A 242 -14.48 -5.93 -7.42
N ARG A 243 -14.76 -6.74 -6.39
CA ARG A 243 -15.52 -8.00 -6.53
C ARG A 243 -16.94 -7.76 -7.04
N ALA A 244 -17.60 -6.68 -6.60
CA ALA A 244 -18.95 -6.34 -7.04
C ALA A 244 -19.00 -5.93 -8.52
N LEU A 245 -17.95 -5.30 -9.04
CA LEU A 245 -17.82 -4.95 -10.46
C LEU A 245 -17.39 -6.14 -11.32
N ASP A 246 -16.61 -7.08 -10.76
CA ASP A 246 -15.97 -8.15 -11.53
C ASP A 246 -16.96 -9.14 -12.16
N VAL A 247 -18.13 -9.32 -11.55
CA VAL A 247 -19.20 -10.17 -12.07
C VAL A 247 -19.96 -9.57 -13.26
N HIS A 248 -19.57 -8.38 -13.72
CA HIS A 248 -20.28 -7.64 -14.76
C HIS A 248 -19.41 -7.37 -15.99
N GLU A 249 -19.81 -7.90 -17.14
CA GLU A 249 -19.13 -7.70 -18.42
C GLU A 249 -19.03 -6.21 -18.82
N TRP A 250 -20.05 -5.40 -18.52
CA TRP A 250 -20.03 -3.97 -18.85
C TRP A 250 -18.90 -3.21 -18.12
N ALA A 251 -18.42 -3.74 -16.98
CA ALA A 251 -17.37 -3.16 -16.15
C ALA A 251 -15.96 -3.54 -16.64
N THR A 252 -15.83 -4.21 -17.78
CA THR A 252 -14.55 -4.42 -18.48
C THR A 252 -13.92 -3.08 -18.89
N GLY A 253 -12.60 -3.08 -19.11
CA GLY A 253 -11.83 -1.88 -19.44
C GLY A 253 -11.56 -0.93 -18.26
N ARG A 254 -12.02 -1.27 -17.04
CA ARG A 254 -11.70 -0.55 -15.81
C ARG A 254 -10.24 -0.78 -15.42
N GLU A 255 -9.58 0.28 -14.96
CA GLU A 255 -8.24 0.22 -14.38
C GLU A 255 -8.31 0.62 -12.90
N HIS A 256 -7.63 -0.11 -12.01
CA HIS A 256 -7.61 0.19 -10.56
C HIS A 256 -6.31 0.87 -10.14
N ASN A 257 -6.39 1.75 -9.13
CA ASN A 257 -5.24 2.42 -8.51
C ASN A 257 -4.26 2.99 -9.56
N ARG A 258 -4.80 3.74 -10.52
CA ARG A 258 -4.02 4.28 -11.64
C ARG A 258 -3.66 5.73 -11.45
N SER A 259 -2.39 6.01 -11.74
CA SER A 259 -1.90 7.37 -11.80
C SER A 259 -2.37 8.07 -13.07
N ILE A 260 -2.98 9.24 -12.91
CA ILE A 260 -3.40 10.13 -13.99
C ILE A 260 -2.56 11.41 -13.90
N ARG A 261 -2.07 11.86 -15.06
CA ARG A 261 -1.49 13.20 -15.25
C ARG A 261 -2.39 13.94 -16.24
N LEU A 262 -3.02 15.02 -15.80
CA LEU A 262 -4.03 15.73 -16.59
C LEU A 262 -3.43 16.79 -17.54
N GLY A 263 -2.27 17.34 -17.18
CA GLY A 263 -1.47 18.25 -18.02
C GLY A 263 0.03 18.14 -17.75
N GLU A 264 0.86 18.70 -18.62
CA GLU A 264 2.33 18.58 -18.55
C GLU A 264 2.92 19.11 -17.23
N LEU A 265 2.33 20.17 -16.68
CA LEU A 265 2.74 20.78 -15.42
C LEU A 265 1.98 20.25 -14.20
N SER A 266 0.99 19.38 -14.40
CA SER A 266 0.21 18.82 -13.29
C SER A 266 0.97 17.69 -12.61
N ARG A 267 0.95 17.68 -11.27
CA ARG A 267 1.45 16.54 -10.50
C ARG A 267 0.54 15.33 -10.75
N PRO A 268 1.11 14.16 -11.06
CA PRO A 268 0.30 12.95 -11.20
C PRO A 268 -0.32 12.56 -9.85
N PHE A 269 -1.52 12.00 -9.88
CA PHE A 269 -2.21 11.47 -8.70
C PHE A 269 -2.90 10.14 -9.01
N THR A 270 -3.11 9.31 -8.00
CA THR A 270 -3.71 7.98 -8.14
C THR A 270 -5.21 8.02 -7.87
N VAL A 271 -6.02 7.52 -8.80
CA VAL A 271 -7.47 7.31 -8.64
C VAL A 271 -7.77 5.84 -8.35
N ASP A 272 -8.82 5.55 -7.58
CA ASP A 272 -9.14 4.18 -7.16
C ASP A 272 -9.64 3.32 -8.33
N VAL A 273 -10.61 3.82 -9.13
CA VAL A 273 -11.09 3.14 -10.35
C VAL A 273 -11.23 4.11 -11.51
N LEU A 274 -10.80 3.70 -12.70
CA LEU A 274 -10.80 4.51 -13.92
C LEU A 274 -11.35 3.74 -15.12
N TRP A 275 -12.36 4.31 -15.78
CA TRP A 275 -12.67 4.01 -17.18
C TRP A 275 -12.09 5.11 -18.06
N ARG A 276 -10.92 4.84 -18.66
CA ARG A 276 -10.14 5.85 -19.36
C ARG A 276 -10.83 6.38 -20.61
N THR A 277 -11.42 5.49 -21.41
CA THR A 277 -12.12 5.84 -22.65
C THR A 277 -13.38 6.66 -22.36
N GLU A 278 -14.18 6.23 -21.40
CA GLU A 278 -15.43 6.88 -20.99
C GLU A 278 -15.21 8.14 -20.13
N ARG A 279 -13.97 8.36 -19.69
CA ARG A 279 -13.58 9.40 -18.73
C ARG A 279 -14.45 9.37 -17.48
N VAL A 280 -14.58 8.20 -16.86
CA VAL A 280 -15.24 8.03 -15.56
C VAL A 280 -14.20 7.67 -14.52
N VAL A 281 -14.17 8.42 -13.42
CA VAL A 281 -13.34 8.16 -12.24
C VAL A 281 -14.26 7.82 -11.08
N VAL A 282 -13.89 6.80 -10.31
CA VAL A 282 -14.50 6.48 -9.03
C VAL A 282 -13.45 6.61 -7.94
N GLU A 283 -13.79 7.32 -6.87
CA GLU A 283 -12.98 7.45 -5.66
C GLU A 283 -13.80 6.90 -4.47
N ILE A 284 -13.12 6.18 -3.58
CA ILE A 284 -13.69 5.69 -2.35
C ILE A 284 -13.12 6.53 -1.19
N ASP A 285 -13.93 7.46 -0.71
CA ASP A 285 -13.54 8.40 0.33
C ASP A 285 -13.64 7.71 1.70
N GLY A 286 -12.48 7.58 2.36
CA GLY A 286 -12.40 7.10 3.74
C GLY A 286 -12.89 8.11 4.79
N ASN A 287 -12.94 7.68 6.06
CA ASN A 287 -13.39 8.55 7.16
C ASN A 287 -12.41 9.69 7.49
N GLU A 288 -11.18 9.58 7.01
CA GLU A 288 -10.09 10.53 7.13
C GLU A 288 -10.34 11.84 6.33
N HIS A 289 -11.33 11.89 5.42
CA HIS A 289 -11.62 13.06 4.59
C HIS A 289 -12.39 14.20 5.31
N ARG A 290 -12.58 14.13 6.65
CA ARG A 290 -13.47 15.06 7.38
C ARG A 290 -12.84 16.41 7.81
N ALA A 291 -11.56 16.67 7.53
CA ALA A 291 -10.92 17.92 7.93
C ALA A 291 -11.13 19.04 6.88
N PRO A 292 -11.46 20.30 7.28
CA PRO A 292 -11.75 21.43 6.38
C PRO A 292 -10.71 21.68 5.27
N GLU A 293 -9.43 21.52 5.60
CA GLU A 293 -8.30 21.73 4.67
C GLU A 293 -8.22 20.67 3.58
N ARG A 294 -8.65 19.43 3.88
CA ARG A 294 -8.68 18.31 2.91
C ARG A 294 -9.72 18.54 1.81
N PHE A 295 -10.83 19.20 2.14
CA PHE A 295 -11.86 19.56 1.16
C PHE A 295 -11.39 20.54 0.09
N ALA A 296 -10.47 21.46 0.39
CA ALA A 296 -10.05 22.47 -0.57
C ALA A 296 -9.24 21.86 -1.74
N GLU A 297 -8.33 20.94 -1.44
CA GLU A 297 -7.50 20.28 -2.44
C GLU A 297 -8.22 19.16 -3.17
N ASP A 298 -9.09 18.41 -2.47
CA ASP A 298 -10.03 17.49 -3.12
C ASP A 298 -10.88 18.21 -4.16
N ARG A 299 -11.30 19.46 -3.89
CA ARG A 299 -12.00 20.30 -4.86
C ARG A 299 -11.11 20.75 -6.02
N VAL A 300 -9.83 21.04 -5.79
CA VAL A 300 -8.91 21.38 -6.89
C VAL A 300 -8.75 20.19 -7.82
N ARG A 301 -8.55 18.99 -7.27
CA ARG A 301 -8.45 17.74 -8.03
C ARG A 301 -9.73 17.44 -8.80
N ASP A 302 -10.89 17.59 -8.17
CA ASP A 302 -12.19 17.42 -8.84
C ASP A 302 -12.38 18.42 -9.98
N ASN A 303 -12.07 19.69 -9.75
CA ASN A 303 -12.15 20.72 -10.80
C ASN A 303 -11.21 20.38 -11.96
N GLN A 304 -10.00 19.91 -11.68
CA GLN A 304 -9.07 19.47 -12.72
C GLN A 304 -9.64 18.28 -13.51
N LEU A 305 -10.14 17.24 -12.84
CA LEU A 305 -10.77 16.10 -13.50
C LEU A 305 -11.94 16.55 -14.39
N GLN A 306 -12.85 17.36 -13.84
CA GLN A 306 -14.02 17.86 -14.55
C GLN A 306 -13.67 18.73 -15.77
N THR A 307 -12.71 19.65 -15.63
CA THR A 307 -12.25 20.50 -16.74
C THR A 307 -11.56 19.70 -17.86
N HIS A 308 -11.00 18.53 -17.53
CA HIS A 308 -10.46 17.58 -18.52
C HIS A 308 -11.52 16.57 -19.01
N GLY A 309 -12.79 16.80 -18.67
CA GLY A 309 -13.94 16.06 -19.18
C GLY A 309 -14.27 14.78 -18.42
N TYR A 310 -13.63 14.52 -17.28
CA TYR A 310 -13.96 13.38 -16.43
C TYR A 310 -15.26 13.58 -15.66
N MET A 311 -16.03 12.50 -15.54
CA MET A 311 -17.11 12.37 -14.55
C MET A 311 -16.52 11.69 -13.32
N VAL A 312 -16.58 12.36 -12.17
CA VAL A 312 -16.08 11.84 -10.90
C VAL A 312 -17.26 11.36 -10.06
N LEU A 313 -17.23 10.11 -9.63
CA LEU A 313 -18.18 9.53 -8.68
C LEU A 313 -17.44 9.25 -7.37
N ARG A 314 -17.95 9.77 -6.27
CA ARG A 314 -17.37 9.56 -4.94
C ARG A 314 -18.31 8.71 -4.11
N PHE A 315 -17.77 7.67 -3.47
CA PHE A 315 -18.50 6.84 -2.54
C PHE A 315 -17.78 6.81 -1.20
N THR A 316 -18.52 6.95 -0.12
CA THR A 316 -17.98 6.69 1.22
C THR A 316 -17.73 5.19 1.43
N ASN A 317 -16.82 4.86 2.35
CA ASN A 317 -16.62 3.47 2.79
C ASN A 317 -17.96 2.78 3.14
N ALA A 318 -18.85 3.46 3.86
CA ALA A 318 -20.16 2.89 4.25
C ALA A 318 -21.04 2.57 3.04
N GLN A 319 -21.10 3.45 2.04
CA GLN A 319 -21.89 3.19 0.82
C GLN A 319 -21.40 1.94 0.07
N VAL A 320 -20.09 1.72 0.02
CA VAL A 320 -19.50 0.56 -0.66
C VAL A 320 -19.65 -0.72 0.16
N MET A 321 -19.52 -0.62 1.48
CA MET A 321 -19.58 -1.78 2.37
C MET A 321 -21.02 -2.25 2.61
N ASP A 322 -21.95 -1.32 2.82
CA ASP A 322 -23.34 -1.62 3.19
C ASP A 322 -24.21 -1.93 1.96
N ASP A 323 -24.05 -1.17 0.86
CA ASP A 323 -24.82 -1.36 -0.37
C ASP A 323 -23.96 -1.18 -1.65
N PRO A 324 -23.06 -2.13 -1.93
CA PRO A 324 -22.24 -2.10 -3.13
C PRO A 324 -23.08 -2.22 -4.41
N HIS A 325 -24.27 -2.80 -4.36
CA HIS A 325 -25.13 -2.92 -5.55
C HIS A 325 -25.61 -1.55 -6.02
N ARG A 326 -25.93 -0.64 -5.10
CA ARG A 326 -26.26 0.74 -5.44
C ARG A 326 -25.08 1.51 -6.03
N ALA A 327 -23.88 1.31 -5.48
CA ALA A 327 -22.66 1.89 -6.04
C ALA A 327 -22.43 1.39 -7.48
N VAL A 328 -22.48 0.08 -7.70
CA VAL A 328 -22.36 -0.57 -9.02
C VAL A 328 -23.42 -0.06 -10.00
N ALA A 329 -24.68 0.07 -9.59
CA ALA A 329 -25.75 0.57 -10.45
C ALA A 329 -25.51 2.02 -10.90
N THR A 330 -25.05 2.87 -9.97
CA THR A 330 -24.70 4.28 -10.25
C THR A 330 -23.52 4.37 -11.23
N ILE A 331 -22.48 3.57 -11.01
CA ILE A 331 -21.31 3.50 -11.90
C ILE A 331 -21.73 3.02 -13.30
N ARG A 332 -22.56 1.98 -13.38
CA ARG A 332 -23.08 1.46 -14.66
C ARG A 332 -23.78 2.54 -15.46
N GLU A 333 -24.65 3.32 -14.83
CA GLU A 333 -25.39 4.39 -15.48
C GLU A 333 -24.44 5.47 -16.03
N ALA A 334 -23.45 5.90 -15.23
CA ALA A 334 -22.45 6.87 -15.65
C ALA A 334 -21.63 6.40 -16.86
N VAL A 335 -21.10 5.17 -16.80
CA VAL A 335 -20.31 4.56 -17.88
C VAL A 335 -21.17 4.40 -19.14
N SER A 336 -22.39 3.91 -19.00
CA SER A 336 -23.30 3.69 -20.14
C SER A 336 -23.67 4.99 -20.85
N ARG A 337 -23.95 6.07 -20.08
CA ARG A 337 -24.21 7.41 -20.63
C ARG A 337 -23.01 8.00 -21.36
N ARG A 338 -21.79 7.69 -20.93
CA ARG A 338 -20.56 8.14 -21.60
C ARG A 338 -20.31 7.36 -22.89
N ARG A 339 -20.57 6.06 -22.91
CA ARG A 339 -20.51 5.23 -24.13
C ARG A 339 -21.52 5.70 -25.18
N SER A 340 -22.76 5.98 -24.79
CA SER A 340 -23.79 6.42 -25.74
C SER A 340 -23.57 7.83 -26.31
N LYS A 341 -22.86 8.71 -25.59
CA LYS A 341 -22.46 10.03 -26.10
C LYS A 341 -21.23 9.99 -27.01
N GLY A 342 -20.41 8.94 -26.91
CA GLY A 342 -19.18 8.76 -27.68
C GLY A 342 -19.35 7.96 -28.97
N ASP A 343 -20.55 7.43 -29.25
CA ASP A 343 -20.89 6.68 -30.46
C ASP A 343 -21.52 7.65 -31.48
N PRO A 344 -20.79 8.14 -32.50
CA PRO A 344 -21.39 8.90 -33.57
C PRO A 344 -22.10 7.89 -34.47
N ARG A 345 -23.42 7.74 -34.29
CA ARG A 345 -24.27 7.08 -35.29
C ARG A 345 -24.15 7.76 -36.65
#